data_AF-A0A3C2E3D7-F1
#
_entry.id   AF-A0A3C2E3D7-F1
#
_cell.length_a   1.000
_cell.length_b   1.000
_cell.length_c   1.000
_cell.angle_alpha   90.00
_cell.angle_beta   90.00
_cell.angle_gamma   90.00
#
_symmetry.space_group_name_H-M   'P 1'
#
loop_
_entity.id
_entity.type
_entity.pdbx_description
1 polymer ?
#
loop_
_entity_poly.entity_id
_entity_poly.type
_entity_poly.pdbx_seq_one_letter_code
_entity_poly.pdbx_strand_id
1 'polypeptide(L)'
;MPPTQQPESMRAGIAALSGYAIWGLSPIFYKLLGFASASEIVLHRAVWSVPTLLLVIWAGRNWTAVVSAFTRPRVLGLLLVSALLIAANWWTFIFAVNEGRVLEVSLGYFINPLMNVAVGLVVFREKL
;
A
#
# COMPACT_ATOMS: atom_id res chain seq x y z
N MET A 1 -20.50 18.73 -29.75
CA MET A 1 -20.11 19.02 -28.34
C MET A 1 -19.71 17.70 -27.71
N PRO A 2 -18.47 17.54 -27.21
CA PRO A 2 -18.14 16.36 -26.42
C PRO A 2 -18.85 16.44 -25.05
N PRO A 3 -19.33 15.32 -24.50
CA PRO A 3 -20.04 15.29 -23.24
C PRO A 3 -19.12 15.69 -22.08
N THR A 4 -19.64 16.50 -21.17
CA THR A 4 -19.01 16.98 -19.95
C THR A 4 -18.58 15.83 -19.03
N GLN A 5 -17.30 15.44 -19.08
CA GLN A 5 -16.63 14.45 -18.21
C GLN A 5 -16.44 14.92 -16.73
N GLN A 6 -17.33 15.79 -16.22
CA GLN A 6 -17.19 16.46 -14.92
C GLN A 6 -17.50 15.59 -13.66
N PRO A 7 -18.42 14.61 -13.67
CA PRO A 7 -18.74 13.87 -12.44
C PRO A 7 -17.70 12.80 -12.06
N GLU A 8 -17.02 12.17 -13.04
CA GLU A 8 -15.99 11.17 -12.77
C GLU A 8 -14.69 11.80 -12.23
N SER A 9 -14.29 12.96 -12.77
CA SER A 9 -13.08 13.66 -12.32
C SER A 9 -13.21 14.19 -10.89
N MET A 10 -14.39 14.69 -10.50
CA MET A 10 -14.66 15.15 -9.13
C MET A 10 -14.63 13.97 -8.14
N ARG A 11 -15.25 12.84 -8.49
CA ARG A 11 -15.22 11.62 -7.66
C ARG A 11 -13.80 11.07 -7.49
N ALA A 12 -13.03 11.04 -8.57
CA ALA A 12 -11.62 10.65 -8.53
C ALA A 12 -10.79 11.62 -7.66
N GLY A 13 -11.02 12.92 -7.78
CA GLY A 13 -10.36 13.94 -6.97
C GLY A 13 -10.64 13.80 -5.47
N ILE A 14 -11.91 13.57 -5.10
CA ILE A 14 -12.29 13.33 -3.71
C ILE A 14 -11.66 12.04 -3.18
N ALA A 15 -11.67 10.96 -3.96
CA ALA A 15 -11.06 9.69 -3.57
C ALA A 15 -9.54 9.82 -3.37
N ALA A 16 -8.84 10.52 -4.28
CA ALA A 16 -7.42 10.78 -4.17
C ALA A 16 -7.09 11.63 -2.93
N LEU A 17 -7.82 12.74 -2.73
CA LEU A 17 -7.62 13.61 -1.56
C LEU A 17 -7.83 12.84 -0.25
N SER A 18 -8.90 12.03 -0.18
CA SER A 18 -9.21 11.20 0.99
C SER A 18 -8.10 10.18 1.25
N GLY A 19 -7.64 9.50 0.21
CA GLY A 19 -6.53 8.54 0.30
C GLY A 19 -5.25 9.18 0.81
N TYR A 20 -4.84 10.31 0.21
CA TYR A 20 -3.64 11.03 0.64
C TYR A 20 -3.77 11.64 2.05
N ALA A 21 -4.95 12.10 2.44
CA ALA A 21 -5.19 12.59 3.80
C ALA A 21 -5.07 11.46 4.84
N ILE A 22 -5.72 10.31 4.60
CA ILE A 22 -5.60 9.13 5.47
C ILE A 22 -4.14 8.70 5.57
N TRP A 23 -3.44 8.68 4.44
CA TRP A 23 -2.04 8.24 4.41
C TRP A 23 -1.12 9.25 5.12
N GLY A 24 -1.30 10.55 4.90
CA GLY A 24 -0.52 11.61 5.54
C GLY A 24 -0.73 11.72 7.05
N LEU A 25 -1.91 11.37 7.56
CA LEU A 25 -2.21 11.33 8.99
C LEU A 25 -1.76 10.01 9.66
N SER A 26 -1.39 8.99 8.89
CA SER A 26 -1.03 7.68 9.41
C SER A 26 0.15 7.68 10.42
N PRO A 27 1.20 8.51 10.31
CA PRO A 27 2.26 8.55 11.32
C PRO A 27 1.74 8.93 12.71
N ILE A 28 0.71 9.78 12.79
CA ILE A 28 0.09 10.18 14.07
C ILE A 28 -0.57 8.97 14.72
N PHE A 29 -1.32 8.19 13.94
CA PHE A 29 -1.96 6.97 14.42
C PHE A 29 -0.94 5.95 14.94
N TYR A 30 0.16 5.70 14.23
CA TYR A 30 1.18 4.77 14.70
C TYR A 30 1.95 5.29 15.91
N LYS A 31 2.19 6.60 15.99
CA LYS A 31 2.77 7.21 17.19
C LYS A 31 1.90 7.04 18.43
N LEU A 32 0.56 7.12 18.27
CA LEU A 32 -0.39 6.80 19.35
C LEU A 32 -0.36 5.31 19.74
N LEU A 33 -0.03 4.43 18.80
CA LEU A 33 0.22 3.01 19.03
C LEU A 33 1.67 2.70 19.48
N GLY A 34 2.45 3.70 19.89
CA GLY A 34 3.85 3.51 20.30
C GLY A 34 4.05 2.57 21.49
N PHE A 35 2.99 2.19 22.20
CA PHE A 35 3.02 1.14 23.23
C PHE A 35 3.14 -0.28 22.65
N ALA A 36 2.80 -0.49 21.37
CA ALA A 36 2.92 -1.75 20.67
C ALA A 36 4.16 -1.74 19.77
N SER A 37 4.87 -2.87 19.71
CA SER A 37 6.03 -3.00 18.83
C SER A 37 5.62 -2.98 17.36
N ALA A 38 6.54 -2.54 16.47
CA ALA A 38 6.29 -2.55 15.03
C ALA A 38 5.90 -3.95 14.52
N SER A 39 6.48 -5.00 15.12
CA SER A 39 6.17 -6.40 14.82
C SER A 39 4.72 -6.77 15.16
N GLU A 40 4.23 -6.38 16.34
CA GLU A 40 2.84 -6.63 16.75
C GLU A 40 1.85 -5.90 15.84
N ILE A 41 2.13 -4.65 15.48
CA ILE A 41 1.27 -3.87 14.59
C ILE A 41 1.19 -4.52 13.20
N VAL A 42 2.33 -4.92 12.63
CA VAL A 42 2.36 -5.61 11.33
C VAL A 42 1.64 -6.96 11.39
N LEU A 43 1.82 -7.72 12.48
CA LEU A 43 1.14 -9.00 12.68
C LEU A 43 -0.38 -8.82 12.74
N HIS A 44 -0.86 -7.86 13.53
CA HIS A 44 -2.29 -7.55 13.59
C HIS A 44 -2.83 -7.15 12.21
N ARG A 45 -2.09 -6.36 11.42
CA ARG A 45 -2.50 -6.02 10.06
C ARG A 45 -2.58 -7.25 9.16
N ALA A 46 -1.62 -8.17 9.24
CA ALA A 46 -1.66 -9.40 8.47
C ALA A 46 -2.87 -10.27 8.86
N VAL A 47 -3.12 -10.44 10.17
CA VAL A 47 -4.26 -11.22 10.68
C VAL A 47 -5.59 -10.62 10.25
N TRP A 48 -5.76 -9.29 10.36
CA TRP A 48 -7.00 -8.62 9.94
C TRP A 48 -7.18 -8.52 8.42
N SER A 49 -6.10 -8.59 7.65
CA SER A 49 -6.20 -8.60 6.18
C SER A 49 -6.97 -9.81 5.68
N VAL A 50 -6.81 -10.99 6.30
CA VAL A 50 -7.48 -12.23 5.88
C VAL A 50 -9.02 -12.12 5.92
N PRO A 51 -9.68 -11.84 7.07
CA PRO A 51 -11.13 -11.72 7.11
C PRO A 51 -11.64 -10.55 6.26
N THR A 52 -10.92 -9.43 6.20
CA THR A 52 -11.30 -8.28 5.36
C THR A 52 -11.28 -8.64 3.87
N LEU A 53 -10.21 -9.30 3.40
CA LEU A 53 -10.10 -9.75 2.02
C LEU A 53 -11.15 -10.81 1.69
N LEU A 54 -11.40 -11.77 2.59
CA LEU A 54 -12.45 -12.76 2.40
C LEU A 54 -13.83 -12.12 2.25
N LEU A 55 -14.15 -11.10 3.05
CA LEU A 55 -15.41 -10.36 2.94
C LEU A 55 -15.52 -9.62 1.60
N VAL A 56 -14.45 -8.96 1.16
CA VAL A 56 -14.39 -8.27 -0.15
C VAL A 56 -14.56 -9.25 -1.31
N ILE A 57 -13.88 -10.40 -1.26
CA ILE A 57 -13.98 -11.45 -2.29
C ILE A 57 -15.39 -12.05 -2.31
N TRP A 58 -15.96 -12.28 -1.14
CA TRP A 58 -17.32 -12.78 -0.98
C TRP A 58 -18.34 -11.82 -1.62
N ALA A 59 -18.25 -10.52 -1.30
CA ALA A 59 -19.11 -9.49 -1.87
C ALA A 59 -18.92 -9.33 -3.39
N GLY A 60 -17.67 -9.45 -3.88
CA GLY A 60 -17.32 -9.38 -5.31
C GLY A 60 -17.55 -10.67 -6.10
N ARG A 61 -17.94 -11.77 -5.44
CA ARG A 61 -18.18 -13.12 -6.02
C ARG A 61 -16.99 -13.67 -6.82
N ASN A 62 -15.77 -13.22 -6.59
CA ASN A 62 -14.59 -13.53 -7.41
C ASN A 62 -13.76 -14.72 -6.89
N TRP A 63 -14.45 -15.78 -6.44
CA TRP A 63 -13.81 -16.95 -5.82
C TRP A 63 -12.91 -17.74 -6.78
N THR A 64 -13.23 -17.74 -8.07
CA THR A 64 -12.45 -18.43 -9.10
C THR A 64 -11.02 -17.90 -9.20
N ALA A 65 -10.82 -16.58 -9.04
CA ALA A 65 -9.50 -15.98 -9.06
C ALA A 65 -8.63 -16.48 -7.89
N VAL A 66 -9.21 -16.58 -6.69
CA VAL A 66 -8.53 -17.06 -5.49
C VAL A 66 -8.07 -18.50 -5.67
N VAL A 67 -8.98 -19.40 -6.05
CA VAL A 67 -8.66 -20.82 -6.27
C VAL A 67 -7.61 -20.97 -7.37
N SER A 68 -7.72 -20.20 -8.46
CA SER A 68 -6.75 -20.25 -9.56
C SER A 68 -5.33 -19.85 -9.12
N ALA A 69 -5.20 -18.90 -8.18
CA ALA A 69 -3.91 -18.52 -7.63
C ALA A 69 -3.25 -19.69 -6.88
N PHE A 70 -4.02 -20.46 -6.09
CA PHE A 70 -3.51 -21.63 -5.38
C PHE A 70 -3.04 -22.75 -6.30
N THR A 71 -3.60 -22.86 -7.50
CA THR A 71 -3.18 -23.87 -8.49
C THR A 71 -1.89 -23.51 -9.25
N ARG A 72 -1.37 -22.29 -9.07
CA ARG A 72 -0.21 -21.77 -9.81
C ARG A 72 0.95 -21.45 -8.86
N PRO A 73 1.91 -22.36 -8.62
CA PRO A 73 2.96 -22.18 -7.61
C PRO A 73 3.87 -20.96 -7.89
N ARG A 74 4.08 -20.61 -9.17
CA ARG A 74 4.81 -19.39 -9.54
C ARG A 74 4.09 -18.11 -9.08
N VAL A 75 2.77 -18.07 -9.22
CA VAL A 75 1.95 -16.92 -8.79
C VAL A 75 1.98 -16.81 -7.27
N LEU A 76 1.81 -17.93 -6.55
CA LEU A 76 1.95 -17.95 -5.09
C LEU A 76 3.34 -17.49 -4.63
N GLY A 77 4.41 -17.95 -5.28
CA GLY A 77 5.77 -17.52 -4.96
C GLY A 77 5.96 -16.01 -5.12
N LEU A 78 5.48 -15.43 -6.22
CA LEU A 78 5.50 -13.99 -6.43
C LEU A 78 4.67 -13.23 -5.39
N LEU A 79 3.46 -13.71 -5.08
CA LEU A 79 2.60 -13.11 -4.06
C LEU A 79 3.25 -13.14 -2.67
N LEU A 80 3.93 -14.24 -2.32
CA LEU A 80 4.66 -14.37 -1.06
C LEU A 80 5.81 -13.36 -0.99
N VAL A 81 6.62 -13.26 -2.05
CA VAL A 81 7.71 -12.27 -2.12
C VAL A 81 7.17 -10.86 -2.02
N SER A 82 6.10 -10.52 -2.75
CA SER A 82 5.44 -9.23 -2.65
C SER A 82 4.93 -8.95 -1.24
N ALA A 83 4.29 -9.92 -0.60
CA ALA A 83 3.79 -9.79 0.77
C ALA A 83 4.93 -9.54 1.77
N LEU A 84 6.05 -10.25 1.65
CA LEU A 84 7.23 -10.04 2.49
C LEU A 84 7.87 -8.66 2.28
N LEU A 85 7.99 -8.20 1.03
CA LEU A 85 8.49 -6.87 0.71
C LEU A 85 7.59 -5.77 1.29
N ILE A 86 6.27 -5.92 1.14
CA ILE A 86 5.28 -4.98 1.70
C ILE A 86 5.35 -5.00 3.24
N ALA A 87 5.47 -6.18 3.86
CA ALA A 87 5.58 -6.31 5.31
C ALA A 87 6.87 -5.67 5.83
N ALA A 88 8.01 -5.89 5.18
CA ALA A 88 9.29 -5.27 5.54
C ALA A 88 9.23 -3.75 5.39
N ASN A 89 8.61 -3.25 4.30
CA ASN A 89 8.38 -1.82 4.11
C ASN A 89 7.56 -1.21 5.24
N TRP A 90 6.41 -1.81 5.57
CA TRP A 90 5.55 -1.33 6.64
C TRP A 90 6.20 -1.42 8.02
N TRP A 91 6.93 -2.51 8.28
CA TRP A 91 7.67 -2.68 9.52
C TRP A 91 8.70 -1.55 9.69
N THR A 92 9.45 -1.25 8.63
CA THR A 92 10.46 -0.17 8.65
C THR A 92 9.83 1.19 8.90
N PHE A 93 8.69 1.47 8.24
CA PHE A 93 7.92 2.69 8.46
C PHE A 93 7.47 2.82 9.92
N ILE A 94 6.81 1.80 10.47
CA ILE A 94 6.28 1.84 11.84
C ILE A 94 7.41 1.91 12.86
N PHE A 95 8.48 1.13 12.66
CA PHE A 95 9.67 1.16 13.51
C PHE A 95 10.27 2.56 13.59
N ALA A 96 10.51 3.19 12.44
CA ALA A 96 11.09 4.53 12.41
C ALA A 96 10.14 5.61 12.97
N VAL A 97 8.82 5.47 12.80
CA VAL A 97 7.84 6.36 13.46
C VAL A 97 7.88 6.20 14.99
N ASN A 98 7.94 4.96 15.50
CA ASN A 98 8.03 4.67 16.93
C ASN A 98 9.33 5.23 17.55
N GLU A 99 10.45 5.16 16.83
CA GLU A 99 11.73 5.76 17.21
C GLU A 99 11.79 7.30 17.03
N GLY A 100 10.67 7.94 16.66
CA GLY A 100 10.60 9.39 16.47
C GLY A 100 11.27 9.92 15.19
N ARG A 101 11.76 9.04 14.31
CA ARG A 101 12.43 9.35 13.03
C ARG A 101 11.43 9.66 11.90
N VAL A 102 10.33 10.33 12.22
CA VAL A 102 9.25 10.62 11.27
C VAL A 102 9.75 11.48 10.10
N LEU A 103 10.66 12.42 10.34
CA LEU A 103 11.25 13.26 9.29
C LEU A 103 12.10 12.45 8.30
N GLU A 104 12.92 11.52 8.79
CA GLU A 104 13.75 10.64 7.95
C GLU A 104 12.88 9.74 7.07
N VAL A 105 11.80 9.20 7.64
CA VAL A 105 10.79 8.43 6.91
C VAL A 105 10.13 9.26 5.83
N SER A 106 9.64 10.47 6.16
CA SER A 106 8.99 11.36 5.18
C SER A 106 9.93 11.71 4.03
N LEU A 107 11.21 11.98 4.31
CA LEU A 107 12.23 12.20 3.27
C LEU A 107 12.43 10.97 2.39
N GLY A 108 12.51 9.78 2.98
CA GLY A 108 12.55 8.52 2.23
C GLY A 108 11.34 8.35 1.29
N TYR A 109 10.14 8.71 1.74
CA TYR A 109 8.94 8.68 0.89
C TYR A 109 8.94 9.75 -0.20
N PHE A 110 9.56 10.92 0.01
CA PHE A 110 9.74 11.91 -1.05
C PHE A 110 10.76 11.48 -2.12
N ILE A 111 11.65 10.53 -1.81
CA ILE A 111 12.57 9.94 -2.78
C ILE A 111 11.86 8.93 -3.69
N ASN A 112 10.77 8.28 -3.24
CA ASN A 112 10.06 7.26 -4.04
C ASN A 112 9.63 7.73 -5.45
N PRO A 113 9.03 8.92 -5.65
CA PRO A 113 8.73 9.43 -6.99
C PRO A 113 9.97 9.56 -7.87
N LEU A 114 11.09 10.06 -7.34
CA LEU A 114 12.35 10.16 -8.07
C LEU A 114 12.88 8.77 -8.45
N MET A 115 12.78 7.80 -7.55
CA MET A 115 13.15 6.41 -7.82
C MET A 115 12.25 5.78 -8.87
N ASN A 116 10.94 6.04 -8.85
CA ASN A 116 10.02 5.57 -9.88
C ASN A 116 10.35 6.16 -11.26
N VAL A 117 10.67 7.46 -11.33
CA VAL A 117 11.14 8.10 -12.57
C VAL A 117 12.47 7.50 -13.02
N ALA A 118 13.42 7.29 -12.10
CA ALA A 118 14.71 6.68 -12.42
C ALA A 118 14.56 5.25 -12.94
N VAL A 119 13.71 4.43 -12.34
CA VAL A 119 13.38 3.09 -12.82
C VAL A 119 12.68 3.16 -14.18
N GLY A 120 11.75 4.11 -14.37
CA GLY A 120 11.15 4.43 -15.67
C GLY A 120 12.20 4.67 -16.76
N LEU A 121 13.14 5.56 -16.48
CA LEU A 121 14.24 5.93 -17.38
C LEU A 121 15.20 4.78 -17.67
N VAL A 122 15.59 4.01 -16.65
CA VAL A 122 16.62 2.97 -16.78
C VAL A 122 16.04 1.66 -17.35
N VAL A 123 14.88 1.24 -16.87
CA VAL A 123 14.26 -0.05 -17.23
C VAL A 123 13.41 0.08 -18.48
N PHE A 124 12.60 1.13 -18.59
CA PHE A 124 11.69 1.33 -19.72
C PHE A 124 12.26 2.22 -20.83
N ARG A 125 13.42 2.86 -20.60
CA ARG A 125 14.10 3.78 -21.54
C ARG A 125 13.19 4.90 -22.05
N GLU A 126 12.21 5.29 -21.25
CA GLU A 126 11.34 6.42 -21.56
C GLU A 126 12.20 7.69 -21.64
N LYS A 127 12.00 8.51 -22.67
CA LYS A 127 12.65 9.82 -22.75
C LYS A 127 11.81 10.80 -21.94
N LEU A 128 12.47 11.55 -21.06
CA LEU A 128 11.90 12.66 -20.28
C LEU A 128 11.15 13.64 -21.18
#